data_AF-A0A6C0JS56-F1
#
_entry.id   AF-A0A6C0JS56-F1
#
_cell.length_a   1.000
_cell.length_b   1.000
_cell.length_c   1.000
_cell.angle_alpha   90.00
_cell.angle_beta   90.00
_cell.angle_gamma   90.00
#
_symmetry.space_group_name_H-M   'P 1'
#
loop_
_entity.id
_entity.type
_entity.pdbx_description
1 polymer ?
#
loop_
_entity_poly.entity_id
_entity_poly.type
_entity_poly.pdbx_seq_one_letter_code
_entity_poly.pdbx_strand_id
1 'polypeptide(L)'
;MNLTHAAIAVLSSMIFVLSGMIGYVYWQQTRMLQHIQSLALALATHVEQVLQMNQLAPEPEEQEEEQEEDDRVSVKEPVEIVEGPPTATTPDENDTDDLQDKTSTQLRELLSKKGIPFGKRDSKTVLLQLLKATA
;
A
#
# COMPACT_ATOMS: atom_id res chain seq x y z
N MET A 1 -8.48 -17.87 -61.91
CA MET A 1 -7.65 -16.88 -61.18
C MET A 1 -8.36 -16.26 -59.96
N ASN A 2 -9.42 -16.87 -59.39
CA ASN A 2 -10.32 -16.13 -58.47
C ASN A 2 -10.17 -16.52 -56.98
N LEU A 3 -9.84 -17.79 -56.66
CA LEU A 3 -9.79 -18.25 -55.27
C LEU A 3 -8.62 -17.64 -54.46
N THR A 4 -7.46 -17.47 -55.10
CA THR A 4 -6.27 -16.89 -54.45
C THR A 4 -6.48 -15.42 -54.11
N HIS A 5 -7.09 -14.64 -55.01
CA HIS A 5 -7.42 -13.23 -54.76
C HIS A 5 -8.47 -13.09 -53.66
N ALA A 6 -9.47 -13.97 -53.62
CA ALA A 6 -10.44 -14.01 -52.53
C ALA A 6 -9.77 -14.33 -51.18
N ALA A 7 -8.87 -15.31 -51.14
CA ALA A 7 -8.12 -15.64 -49.93
C ALA A 7 -7.23 -14.48 -49.45
N ILE A 8 -6.54 -13.81 -50.38
CA ILE A 8 -5.72 -12.62 -50.07
C ILE A 8 -6.58 -11.49 -49.53
N ALA A 9 -7.78 -11.26 -50.11
CA ALA A 9 -8.71 -10.22 -49.64
C ALA A 9 -9.23 -10.50 -48.22
N VAL A 10 -9.54 -11.76 -47.91
CA VAL A 10 -9.94 -12.14 -46.54
C VAL A 10 -8.77 -11.94 -45.57
N LEU A 11 -7.58 -12.41 -45.93
CA LEU A 11 -6.40 -12.30 -45.08
C LEU A 11 -6.01 -10.84 -44.82
N SER A 12 -6.06 -9.99 -45.84
CA SER A 12 -5.76 -8.57 -45.70
C SER A 12 -6.78 -7.85 -44.83
N SER A 13 -8.07 -8.19 -44.94
CA SER A 13 -9.12 -7.64 -44.05
C SER A 13 -8.87 -8.02 -42.59
N MET A 14 -8.47 -9.27 -42.32
CA MET A 14 -8.18 -9.74 -40.97
C MET A 14 -6.98 -9.03 -40.37
N ILE A 15 -5.90 -8.86 -41.15
CA ILE A 15 -4.71 -8.12 -40.72
C ILE A 15 -5.04 -6.64 -40.47
N PHE A 16 -5.87 -6.03 -41.33
CA PHE A 16 -6.30 -4.65 -41.18
C PHE A 16 -7.07 -4.43 -39.88
N VAL A 17 -8.00 -5.33 -39.54
CA VAL A 17 -8.74 -5.28 -38.27
C VAL A 17 -7.80 -5.46 -37.08
N LEU A 18 -6.86 -6.41 -37.14
CA LEU A 18 -5.87 -6.62 -36.08
C LEU A 18 -5.01 -5.38 -35.86
N SER A 19 -4.51 -4.79 -36.95
CA SER A 19 -3.68 -3.58 -36.91
C SER A 19 -4.46 -2.41 -36.33
N GLY A 20 -5.74 -2.25 -36.70
CA GLY A 20 -6.63 -1.24 -36.13
C GLY A 20 -6.84 -1.42 -34.62
N MET A 21 -7.05 -2.65 -34.15
CA MET A 21 -7.16 -2.94 -32.71
C MET A 21 -5.86 -2.62 -31.96
N ILE A 22 -4.70 -3.01 -32.50
CA ILE A 22 -3.40 -2.73 -31.88
C ILE A 22 -3.17 -1.22 -31.81
N GLY A 23 -3.47 -0.48 -32.89
CA GLY A 23 -3.39 0.97 -32.91
C GLY A 23 -4.33 1.63 -31.90
N TYR A 24 -5.55 1.13 -31.77
CA TYR A 24 -6.52 1.63 -30.80
C TYR A 24 -6.06 1.39 -29.36
N VAL A 25 -5.55 0.20 -29.05
CA VAL A 25 -5.00 -0.12 -27.72
C VAL A 25 -3.79 0.77 -27.40
N TYR A 26 -2.90 0.98 -28.37
CA TYR A 26 -1.76 1.87 -28.18
C TYR A 26 -2.20 3.31 -27.91
N TRP A 27 -3.16 3.81 -28.70
CA TRP A 27 -3.74 5.13 -28.48
C TRP A 27 -4.40 5.26 -27.10
N GLN A 28 -5.14 4.22 -26.69
CA GLN A 28 -5.76 4.15 -25.37
C GLN A 28 -4.71 4.16 -24.25
N GLN A 29 -3.61 3.42 -24.41
CA GLN A 29 -2.50 3.41 -23.46
C GLN A 29 -1.87 4.80 -23.32
N THR A 30 -1.57 5.48 -24.44
CA THR A 30 -1.01 6.84 -24.42
C THR A 30 -1.94 7.83 -23.72
N ARG A 31 -3.25 7.75 -23.99
CA ARG A 31 -4.25 8.61 -23.36
C ARG A 31 -4.35 8.39 -21.84
N MET A 32 -4.31 7.14 -21.38
CA MET A 32 -4.32 6.82 -19.95
C MET A 32 -3.07 7.34 -19.24
N LEU A 33 -1.91 7.27 -19.88
CA LEU A 33 -0.65 7.73 -19.30
C LEU A 33 -0.65 9.24 -19.03
N GLN A 34 -1.25 10.02 -19.93
CA GLN A 34 -1.46 11.47 -19.74
C GLN A 34 -2.35 11.77 -18.54
N HIS A 35 -3.45 11.02 -18.37
CA HIS A 35 -4.34 11.19 -17.23
C HIS A 35 -3.64 10.85 -15.90
N ILE A 36 -2.83 9.78 -15.87
CA ILE A 36 -2.07 9.40 -14.67
C ILE A 36 -1.03 10.47 -14.32
N GLN A 37 -0.33 11.04 -15.31
CA GLN A 37 0.63 12.13 -15.06
C GLN A 37 -0.06 13.37 -14.48
N SER A 38 -1.24 13.74 -14.99
CA SER A 38 -2.02 14.85 -14.43
C SER A 38 -2.50 14.60 -13.00
N LEU A 39 -2.90 13.35 -12.71
CA LEU A 39 -3.33 12.95 -11.37
C LEU A 39 -2.15 12.89 -10.40
N ALA A 40 -0.99 12.41 -10.84
CA ALA A 40 0.22 12.37 -10.05
C ALA A 40 0.69 13.80 -9.69
N LEU A 41 0.64 14.74 -10.63
CA LEU A 41 0.96 16.14 -10.36
C LEU A 41 -0.02 16.75 -9.36
N ALA A 42 -1.33 16.53 -9.53
CA ALA A 42 -2.34 17.02 -8.60
C ALA A 42 -2.15 16.42 -7.19
N LEU A 43 -1.87 15.12 -7.10
CA LEU A 43 -1.60 14.46 -5.83
C LEU A 43 -0.32 14.99 -5.18
N ALA A 44 0.75 15.21 -5.96
CA ALA A 44 1.98 15.79 -5.46
C ALA A 44 1.75 17.18 -4.87
N THR A 45 0.99 18.05 -5.56
CA THR A 45 0.64 19.37 -5.02
C THR A 45 -0.19 19.29 -3.75
N HIS A 46 -1.08 18.29 -3.63
CA HIS A 46 -1.88 18.09 -2.43
C HIS A 46 -1.02 17.60 -1.25
N VAL A 47 -0.10 16.66 -1.50
CA VAL A 47 0.84 16.16 -0.49
C VAL A 47 1.76 17.27 -0.01
N GLU A 48 2.31 18.08 -0.93
CA GLU A 48 3.18 19.21 -0.59
C GLU A 48 2.42 20.27 0.24
N GLN A 49 1.17 20.59 -0.12
CA GLN A 49 0.34 21.53 0.64
C GLN A 49 0.02 21.03 2.06
N VAL A 50 -0.24 19.73 2.23
CA VAL A 50 -0.46 19.12 3.55
C VAL A 50 0.83 19.14 4.38
N LEU A 51 1.97 18.82 3.78
CA LEU A 51 3.28 18.85 4.44
C LEU A 51 3.67 20.27 4.86
N GLN A 52 3.39 21.26 4.03
CA GLN A 52 3.69 22.67 4.28
C GLN A 52 2.76 23.27 5.35
N MET A 53 1.48 22.87 5.39
CA MET A 53 0.61 23.18 6.53
C MET A 53 1.07 22.50 7.82
N ASN A 54 1.61 21.28 7.76
CA ASN A 54 2.11 20.57 8.94
C ASN A 54 3.46 21.11 9.45
N GLN A 55 4.29 21.72 8.59
CA GLN A 55 5.51 22.44 8.98
C GLN A 55 5.26 23.84 9.55
N LEU A 56 4.03 24.35 9.48
CA LEU A 56 3.61 25.63 10.05
C LEU A 56 2.89 25.48 11.39
N ALA A 57 2.77 24.26 11.93
CA ALA A 57 2.44 24.09 13.35
C ALA A 57 3.65 24.60 14.15
N PRO A 58 3.50 25.64 15.00
CA PRO A 58 4.63 26.14 15.77
C PRO A 58 5.19 25.01 16.63
N GLU A 59 6.49 24.78 16.48
CA GLU A 59 7.30 24.04 17.44
C GLU A 59 7.00 24.64 18.82
N PRO A 60 6.53 23.86 19.81
CA PRO A 60 6.30 24.41 21.15
C PRO A 60 7.66 24.83 21.70
N GLU A 61 7.89 26.14 21.77
CA GLU A 61 9.04 26.73 22.44
C GLU A 61 9.10 26.18 23.87
N GLU A 62 10.20 25.49 24.19
CA GLU A 62 10.60 25.18 25.56
C GLU A 62 10.76 26.50 26.33
N GLN A 63 9.74 26.87 27.11
CA GLN A 63 9.85 27.90 28.15
C GLN A 63 9.93 27.19 29.51
N GLU A 64 11.15 27.12 30.03
CA GLU A 64 11.44 26.84 31.42
C GLU A 64 11.07 28.05 32.31
N GLU A 65 10.59 27.73 33.51
CA GLU A 65 10.43 28.55 34.74
C GLU A 65 9.21 29.49 34.87
N GLU A 66 8.20 29.04 35.63
CA GLU A 66 7.88 29.67 36.93
C GLU A 66 7.03 28.71 37.80
N GLN A 67 7.52 28.48 39.01
CA GLN A 67 6.81 27.80 40.10
C GLN A 67 5.67 28.70 40.59
N GLU A 68 4.48 28.14 40.83
CA GLU A 68 3.76 28.26 42.12
C GLU A 68 2.40 27.52 42.11
N GLU A 69 2.17 26.81 43.22
CA GLU A 69 0.91 26.24 43.75
C GLU A 69 0.43 24.85 43.27
N ASP A 70 1.05 23.85 43.90
CA ASP A 70 0.49 22.53 44.22
C ASP A 70 -0.82 22.65 45.03
N ASP A 71 -1.93 22.17 44.46
CA ASP A 71 -3.10 21.76 45.23
C ASP A 71 -3.71 20.45 44.68
N ARG A 72 -3.05 19.32 45.02
CA ARG A 72 -3.61 17.96 45.21
C ARG A 72 -4.36 17.31 44.00
N VAL A 73 -4.04 16.10 43.54
CA VAL A 73 -3.87 14.82 44.25
C VAL A 73 -2.97 13.89 43.41
N SER A 74 -1.87 13.47 44.03
CA SER A 74 -1.02 12.37 43.56
C SER A 74 -1.74 11.03 43.76
N VAL A 75 -2.21 10.42 42.67
CA VAL A 75 -2.52 8.98 42.65
C VAL A 75 -1.26 8.26 42.21
N LYS A 76 -0.57 7.70 43.21
CA LYS A 76 0.54 6.77 43.03
C LYS A 76 0.03 5.41 42.57
N GLU A 77 0.89 4.75 41.80
CA GLU A 77 1.02 3.30 41.54
C GLU A 77 0.37 2.71 40.28
N PRO A 78 1.02 1.69 39.67
CA PRO A 78 2.46 1.59 39.40
C PRO A 78 2.73 1.25 37.92
N VAL A 79 3.82 1.82 37.42
CA VAL A 79 4.43 1.50 36.13
C VAL A 79 5.01 0.08 36.21
N GLU A 80 4.39 -0.90 35.54
CA GLU A 80 5.06 -2.15 35.21
C GLU A 80 6.03 -1.90 34.04
N ILE A 81 7.21 -1.40 34.39
CA ILE A 81 8.42 -1.60 33.62
C ILE A 81 8.75 -3.10 33.72
N VAL A 82 8.54 -3.84 32.64
CA VAL A 82 9.24 -5.10 32.42
C VAL A 82 10.41 -4.82 31.50
N GLU A 83 11.54 -4.48 32.11
CA GLU A 83 12.85 -4.54 31.48
C GLU A 83 13.29 -6.01 31.32
N GLY A 84 13.42 -6.43 30.06
CA GLY A 84 14.65 -7.07 29.61
C GLY A 84 14.69 -8.61 29.45
N PRO A 85 15.58 -9.11 28.56
CA PRO A 85 15.45 -10.39 27.84
C PRO A 85 16.34 -11.52 28.40
N PRO A 86 16.18 -12.76 27.88
CA PRO A 86 17.36 -13.43 27.32
C PRO A 86 17.08 -14.10 25.96
N THR A 87 17.99 -13.80 25.01
CA THR A 87 18.76 -14.74 24.20
C THR A 87 18.03 -15.84 23.41
N ALA A 88 17.97 -15.62 22.09
CA ALA A 88 18.26 -16.54 20.99
C ALA A 88 18.20 -18.06 21.28
N THR A 89 17.37 -18.79 20.52
CA THR A 89 17.79 -19.81 19.52
C THR A 89 16.54 -20.56 19.04
N THR A 90 16.01 -20.22 17.87
CA THR A 90 15.74 -21.18 16.77
C THR A 90 15.35 -20.38 15.52
N PRO A 91 16.06 -20.55 14.40
CA PRO A 91 15.80 -19.84 13.16
C PRO A 91 14.67 -20.58 12.41
N ASP A 92 13.46 -20.01 12.40
CA ASP A 92 12.50 -20.31 11.33
C ASP A 92 12.64 -19.24 10.25
N GLU A 93 13.81 -19.24 9.59
CA GLU A 93 13.96 -18.71 8.24
C GLU A 93 13.17 -19.64 7.31
N ASN A 94 11.84 -19.52 7.23
CA ASN A 94 11.09 -20.14 6.11
C ASN A 94 9.64 -19.73 5.85
N ASP A 95 9.06 -18.70 6.49
CA ASP A 95 7.61 -18.46 6.33
C ASP A 95 7.27 -17.07 5.75
N THR A 96 8.19 -16.42 5.03
CA THR A 96 7.89 -15.13 4.35
C THR A 96 7.61 -15.28 2.85
N ASP A 97 8.13 -16.33 2.21
CA ASP A 97 7.88 -16.65 0.80
C ASP A 97 6.59 -17.47 0.62
N ASP A 98 6.33 -18.46 1.47
CA ASP A 98 5.08 -19.26 1.45
C ASP A 98 3.82 -18.41 1.72
N LEU A 99 3.96 -17.22 2.31
CA LEU A 99 2.85 -16.29 2.48
C LEU A 99 2.39 -15.68 1.16
N GLN A 100 3.29 -15.49 0.18
CA GLN A 100 2.94 -14.88 -1.11
C GLN A 100 2.01 -15.78 -1.94
N ASP A 101 2.18 -17.10 -1.81
CA ASP A 101 1.40 -18.09 -2.55
C ASP A 101 0.01 -18.33 -1.94
N LYS A 102 -0.20 -17.94 -0.68
CA LYS A 102 -1.50 -18.07 0.00
C LYS A 102 -2.54 -17.12 -0.61
N THR A 103 -3.78 -17.60 -0.67
CA THR A 103 -4.91 -16.82 -1.20
C THR A 103 -5.36 -15.75 -0.19
N SER A 104 -6.04 -14.69 -0.66
CA SER A 104 -6.53 -13.63 0.23
C SER A 104 -7.44 -14.14 1.34
N THR A 105 -8.18 -15.23 1.11
CA THR A 105 -9.02 -15.89 2.12
C THR A 105 -8.18 -16.57 3.20
N GLN A 106 -7.11 -17.27 2.82
CA GLN A 106 -6.20 -17.93 3.77
C GLN A 106 -5.42 -16.92 4.60
N LEU A 107 -5.00 -15.79 4.01
CA LEU A 107 -4.32 -14.73 4.76
C LEU A 107 -5.23 -14.10 5.83
N ARG A 108 -6.53 -13.96 5.54
CA ARG A 108 -7.52 -13.49 6.52
C ARG A 108 -7.74 -14.49 7.64
N GLU A 109 -7.74 -15.78 7.33
CA GLU A 109 -7.84 -16.84 8.34
C GLU A 109 -6.61 -16.85 9.26
N LEU A 110 -5.40 -16.68 8.70
CA LEU A 110 -4.17 -16.55 9.48
C LEU A 110 -4.17 -15.29 10.36
N LEU A 111 -4.60 -14.15 9.83
CA LEU A 111 -4.74 -12.91 10.61
C LEU A 111 -5.79 -13.05 11.71
N SER A 112 -6.93 -13.70 11.42
CA SER A 112 -7.97 -14.00 12.42
C SER A 112 -7.45 -14.91 13.52
N LYS A 113 -6.69 -15.96 13.15
CA LYS A 113 -6.04 -16.89 14.09
C LYS A 113 -5.00 -16.19 14.96
N LYS A 114 -4.32 -15.17 14.43
CA LYS A 114 -3.35 -14.34 15.15
C LYS A 114 -4.00 -13.18 15.92
N GLY A 115 -5.32 -12.99 15.82
CA GLY A 115 -6.05 -11.92 16.53
C GLY A 115 -5.83 -10.52 15.97
N ILE A 116 -5.35 -10.40 14.73
CA ILE A 116 -5.01 -9.11 14.12
C ILE A 116 -6.25 -8.58 13.39
N PRO A 117 -6.74 -7.37 13.73
CA PRO A 117 -7.88 -6.78 13.04
C PRO A 117 -7.50 -6.41 11.60
N PHE A 118 -8.35 -6.80 10.65
CA PHE A 118 -8.23 -6.42 9.24
C PHE A 118 -9.57 -5.95 8.69
N GLY A 119 -9.53 -5.07 7.69
CA GLY A 119 -10.68 -4.61 6.94
C GLY A 119 -11.15 -5.64 5.92
N LYS A 120 -12.47 -5.82 5.78
CA LYS A 120 -13.07 -6.74 4.78
C LYS A 120 -12.68 -6.41 3.33
N ARG A 121 -12.25 -5.17 3.08
CA ARG A 121 -11.86 -4.63 1.77
C ARG A 121 -10.34 -4.54 1.61
N ASP A 122 -9.57 -5.00 2.59
CA ASP A 122 -8.11 -4.93 2.52
C ASP A 122 -7.60 -5.80 1.38
N SER A 123 -6.66 -5.23 0.63
CA SER A 123 -6.01 -5.88 -0.50
C SER A 123 -5.08 -6.98 0.00
N LYS A 124 -4.77 -7.96 -0.87
CA LYS A 124 -3.85 -9.05 -0.55
C LYS A 124 -2.51 -8.53 -0.02
N THR A 125 -2.02 -7.43 -0.57
CA THR A 125 -0.76 -6.78 -0.16
C THR A 125 -0.80 -6.27 1.28
N VAL A 126 -1.91 -5.65 1.71
CA VAL A 126 -2.07 -5.16 3.09
C VAL A 126 -2.15 -6.33 4.08
N LEU A 127 -2.90 -7.38 3.74
CA LEU A 127 -2.99 -8.59 4.56
C LEU A 127 -1.61 -9.26 4.74
N LEU A 128 -0.78 -9.26 3.70
CA LEU A 128 0.60 -9.74 3.76
C LEU A 128 1.49 -8.85 4.63
N GLN A 129 1.35 -7.53 4.52
CA GLN A 129 2.11 -6.59 5.35
C GLN A 129 1.76 -6.74 6.83
N LEU A 130 0.48 -6.92 7.17
CA LEU A 130 0.05 -7.18 8.54
C LEU A 130 0.62 -8.50 9.08
N LEU A 131 0.64 -9.56 8.26
CA LEU A 131 1.26 -10.85 8.63
C LEU A 131 2.78 -10.78 8.76
N LYS A 132 3.45 -9.96 7.95
CA LYS A 132 4.90 -9.73 8.06
C LYS A 132 5.26 -8.85 9.25
N ALA A 133 4.42 -7.88 9.60
CA ALA A 133 4.66 -6.97 10.72
C ALA A 133 4.40 -7.60 12.09
N THR A 134 3.61 -8.68 12.15
CA THR A 134 3.36 -9.46 13.37
C THR A 134 4.33 -10.63 13.57
N ALA A 135 5.11 -10.98 12.54
CA ALA A 135 6.01 -12.13 12.54
C ALA A 135 7.37 -11.78 13.17
#